data_AF-A0A838T2B5-F1
#
_entry.id   AF-A0A838T2B5-F1
#
_cell.length_a   1.000
_cell.length_b   1.000
_cell.length_c   1.000
_cell.angle_alpha   90.00
_cell.angle_beta   90.00
_cell.angle_gamma   90.00
#
_symmetry.space_group_name_H-M   'P 1'
#
loop_
_entity.id
_entity.type
_entity.pdbx_description
1 polymer ?
#
loop_
_entity_poly.entity_id
_entity_poly.type
_entity_poly.pdbx_seq_one_letter_code
_entity_poly.pdbx_strand_id
1 'polypeptide(L)'
;MTSQFSELLPRAVGELEERWRGRKYTALEVRDFCWKLKDRMRSRDATFRPRLDALLAEVAPDPAVIAFDIDEIVENHDEGENYRDTLEGAYNMLDRAAAVPKEYARLTKLIVSVVIEARAEAAKSEAIASYLGDWIAPATWAREGIEIPTAGSSKASRSKSSIKSSKPSTKSSAKQSSKSSNRAKRKRR
;
A
#
# COMPACT_ATOMS: atom_id res chain seq x y z
N MET A 1 -7.71 19.85 -30.45
CA MET A 1 -9.08 19.33 -30.31
C MET A 1 -9.28 18.88 -28.87
N THR A 2 -10.20 19.51 -28.13
CA THR A 2 -10.67 19.01 -26.83
C THR A 2 -11.46 17.73 -27.06
N SER A 3 -11.31 16.76 -26.15
CA SER A 3 -12.11 15.54 -26.21
C SER A 3 -13.48 15.85 -25.62
N GLN A 4 -14.54 15.25 -26.18
CA GLN A 4 -15.89 15.27 -25.61
C GLN A 4 -15.90 14.90 -24.13
N PHE A 5 -14.99 14.02 -23.67
CA PHE A 5 -14.83 13.72 -22.25
C PHE A 5 -14.43 14.96 -21.43
N SER A 6 -13.40 15.68 -21.85
CA SER A 6 -12.91 16.87 -21.13
C SER A 6 -13.95 17.99 -21.11
N GLU A 7 -14.84 18.05 -22.10
CA GLU A 7 -15.95 19.02 -22.14
C GLU A 7 -17.08 18.64 -21.17
N LEU A 8 -17.35 17.35 -21.00
CA LEU A 8 -18.40 16.86 -20.10
C LEU A 8 -17.93 16.64 -18.66
N LEU A 9 -16.62 16.51 -18.43
CA LEU A 9 -16.04 16.24 -17.11
C LEU A 9 -16.47 17.24 -16.02
N PRO A 10 -16.49 18.56 -16.24
CA PRO A 10 -16.91 19.50 -15.20
C PRO A 10 -18.35 19.25 -14.73
N ARG A 11 -19.25 18.93 -15.67
CA ARG A 11 -20.65 18.61 -15.40
C ARG A 11 -20.77 17.27 -14.67
N ALA A 12 -20.03 16.25 -15.12
CA ALA A 12 -20.05 14.92 -14.50
C ALA A 12 -19.58 14.97 -13.03
N VAL A 13 -18.48 15.69 -12.75
CA VAL A 13 -17.97 15.87 -11.38
C VAL A 13 -18.97 16.66 -10.52
N GLY A 14 -19.55 17.73 -11.07
CA GLY A 14 -20.56 18.52 -10.36
C GLY A 14 -21.82 17.71 -10.01
N GLU A 15 -22.32 16.91 -10.95
CA GLU A 15 -23.48 16.05 -10.72
C GLU A 15 -23.19 14.95 -9.70
N LEU A 16 -21.98 14.36 -9.74
CA LEU A 16 -21.54 13.37 -8.76
C LEU A 16 -21.53 13.93 -7.34
N GLU A 17 -20.95 15.12 -7.14
CA GLU A 17 -20.93 15.80 -5.84
C GLU A 17 -22.32 16.15 -5.35
N GLU A 18 -23.19 16.67 -6.23
CA GLU A 18 -24.57 17.02 -5.88
C GLU A 18 -25.37 15.78 -5.45
N ARG A 19 -25.27 14.69 -6.22
CA ARG A 19 -25.97 13.44 -5.92
C ARG A 19 -25.44 12.77 -4.66
N TRP A 20 -24.14 12.82 -4.41
CA TRP A 20 -23.53 12.34 -3.16
C TRP A 20 -24.06 13.13 -1.95
N ARG A 21 -24.01 14.47 -2.00
CA ARG A 21 -24.54 15.33 -0.92
C ARG A 21 -26.04 15.16 -0.71
N GLY A 22 -26.78 14.92 -1.79
CA GLY A 22 -28.20 14.59 -1.77
C GLY A 22 -28.52 13.15 -1.35
N ARG A 23 -27.50 12.34 -0.99
CA ARG A 23 -27.63 10.92 -0.61
C ARG A 23 -28.36 10.07 -1.65
N LYS A 24 -28.24 10.43 -2.92
CA LYS A 24 -28.80 9.69 -4.06
C LYS A 24 -27.89 8.56 -4.54
N TYR A 25 -26.63 8.59 -4.10
CA TYR A 25 -25.66 7.52 -4.33
C TYR A 25 -25.18 6.93 -3.02
N THR A 26 -24.90 5.64 -3.05
CA THR A 26 -24.17 4.90 -2.03
C THR A 26 -22.67 5.23 -2.09
N ALA A 27 -21.95 4.93 -1.01
CA ALA A 27 -20.50 5.10 -0.96
C ALA A 27 -19.76 4.31 -2.06
N LEU A 28 -20.23 3.09 -2.34
CA LEU A 28 -19.68 2.23 -3.41
C LEU A 28 -19.91 2.81 -4.81
N GLU A 29 -21.10 3.33 -5.10
CA GLU A 29 -21.38 3.97 -6.38
C GLU A 29 -20.47 5.20 -6.58
N VAL A 30 -20.31 6.04 -5.55
CA VAL A 30 -19.43 7.21 -5.62
C VAL A 30 -17.98 6.80 -5.85
N ARG A 31 -17.49 5.78 -5.13
CA ARG A 31 -16.15 5.21 -5.31
C ARG A 31 -15.92 4.77 -6.76
N ASP A 32 -16.82 3.95 -7.29
CA ASP A 32 -16.75 3.41 -8.65
C ASP A 32 -16.81 4.53 -9.71
N PHE A 33 -17.71 5.50 -9.57
CA PHE A 33 -17.75 6.66 -10.46
C PHE A 33 -16.45 7.48 -10.41
N CYS A 34 -15.88 7.71 -9.22
CA CYS A 34 -14.62 8.43 -9.09
C CYS A 34 -13.47 7.73 -9.83
N TRP A 35 -13.32 6.41 -9.68
CA TRP A 35 -12.29 5.65 -10.38
C TRP A 35 -12.50 5.66 -11.90
N LYS A 36 -13.73 5.41 -12.37
CA LYS A 36 -14.09 5.49 -13.80
C LYS A 36 -13.76 6.84 -14.43
N LEU A 37 -13.97 7.93 -13.69
CA LEU A 37 -13.58 9.27 -14.15
C LEU A 37 -12.06 9.43 -14.15
N LYS A 38 -11.37 9.08 -13.06
CA LYS A 38 -9.90 9.20 -12.93
C LYS A 38 -9.14 8.43 -14.01
N ASP A 39 -9.59 7.23 -14.37
CA ASP A 39 -8.97 6.40 -15.41
C ASP A 39 -9.00 7.04 -16.80
N ARG A 40 -10.05 7.82 -17.08
CA ARG A 40 -10.23 8.49 -18.37
C ARG A 40 -9.59 9.87 -18.43
N MET A 41 -9.20 10.43 -17.28
CA MET A 41 -8.61 11.77 -17.17
C MET A 41 -7.19 11.86 -17.70
N ARG A 42 -6.92 12.88 -18.51
CA ARG A 42 -5.58 13.22 -19.00
C ARG A 42 -4.95 14.34 -18.16
N SER A 43 -3.69 14.69 -18.46
CA SER A 43 -2.96 15.75 -17.76
C SER A 43 -3.68 17.10 -17.75
N ARG A 44 -4.37 17.45 -18.84
CA ARG A 44 -5.16 18.68 -18.96
C ARG A 44 -6.39 18.74 -18.02
N ASP A 45 -6.84 17.59 -17.53
CA ASP A 45 -8.00 17.48 -16.64
C ASP A 45 -7.59 17.52 -15.15
N ALA A 46 -6.31 17.80 -14.86
CA ALA A 46 -5.73 17.71 -13.51
C ALA A 46 -6.45 18.55 -12.45
N THR A 47 -7.14 19.63 -12.85
CA THR A 47 -7.92 20.48 -11.94
C THR A 47 -9.06 19.75 -11.24
N PHE A 48 -9.58 18.65 -11.81
CA PHE A 48 -10.66 17.86 -11.21
C PHE A 48 -10.17 16.70 -10.33
N ARG A 49 -8.88 16.34 -10.40
CA ARG A 49 -8.34 15.21 -9.60
C ARG A 49 -8.50 15.44 -8.10
N PRO A 50 -8.17 16.62 -7.54
CA PRO A 50 -8.33 16.87 -6.11
C PRO A 50 -9.78 16.74 -5.63
N ARG A 51 -10.76 17.05 -6.49
CA ARG A 51 -12.19 16.93 -6.15
C ARG A 51 -12.63 15.48 -6.06
N LEU A 52 -12.21 14.65 -7.03
CA LEU A 52 -12.47 13.21 -7.00
C LEU A 52 -11.72 12.54 -5.85
N ASP A 53 -10.49 12.98 -5.54
CA ASP A 53 -9.72 12.48 -4.40
C ASP A 53 -10.38 12.84 -3.07
N ALA A 54 -10.99 14.02 -2.95
CA ALA A 54 -11.77 14.40 -1.78
C ALA A 54 -13.01 13.51 -1.59
N LEU A 55 -13.77 13.25 -2.67
CA LEU A 55 -14.91 12.33 -2.62
C LEU A 55 -14.48 10.90 -2.24
N LEU A 56 -13.39 10.40 -2.82
CA LEU A 56 -12.83 9.10 -2.47
C LEU A 56 -12.44 9.05 -0.99
N ALA A 57 -11.83 10.10 -0.45
CA ALA A 57 -11.48 10.19 0.95
C ALA A 57 -12.72 10.24 1.87
N GLU A 58 -13.82 10.87 1.44
CA GLU A 58 -15.09 10.90 2.18
C GLU A 58 -15.74 9.51 2.27
N VAL A 59 -15.71 8.73 1.19
CA VAL A 59 -16.33 7.39 1.15
C VAL A 59 -15.41 6.28 1.66
N ALA A 60 -14.10 6.51 1.72
CA ALA A 60 -13.11 5.52 2.12
C ALA A 60 -13.33 4.87 3.51
N PRO A 61 -13.87 5.56 4.53
CA PRO A 61 -14.16 4.96 5.83
C PRO A 61 -15.41 4.07 5.84
N ASP A 62 -16.22 4.07 4.78
CA ASP A 62 -17.46 3.29 4.72
C ASP A 62 -17.13 1.78 4.74
N PRO A 63 -17.77 0.96 5.60
CA PRO A 63 -17.49 -0.46 5.69
C PRO A 63 -17.70 -1.24 4.39
N ALA A 64 -18.66 -0.84 3.55
CA ALA A 64 -18.90 -1.49 2.27
C ALA A 64 -17.78 -1.19 1.28
N VAL A 65 -17.26 0.04 1.30
CA VAL A 65 -16.08 0.43 0.49
C VAL A 65 -14.83 -0.31 0.96
N ILE A 66 -14.61 -0.43 2.27
CA ILE A 66 -13.48 -1.18 2.83
C ILE A 66 -13.56 -2.66 2.42
N ALA A 67 -14.73 -3.29 2.55
CA ALA A 67 -14.94 -4.68 2.16
C ALA A 67 -14.65 -4.89 0.66
N PHE A 68 -15.16 -3.99 -0.19
CA PHE A 68 -14.93 -4.06 -1.63
C PHE A 68 -13.46 -3.88 -2.01
N ASP A 69 -12.76 -2.90 -1.41
CA ASP A 69 -11.31 -2.69 -1.64
C ASP A 69 -10.51 -3.95 -1.25
N ILE A 70 -10.95 -4.68 -0.22
CA ILE A 70 -10.30 -5.92 0.22
C ILE A 70 -10.66 -7.08 -0.72
N ASP A 71 -11.88 -7.14 -1.22
CA ASP A 71 -12.29 -8.12 -2.25
C ASP A 71 -11.41 -7.99 -3.50
N GLU A 72 -11.16 -6.76 -3.99
CA GLU A 72 -10.27 -6.52 -5.13
C GLU A 72 -8.84 -7.02 -4.86
N ILE A 73 -8.28 -6.78 -3.67
CA ILE A 73 -6.92 -7.26 -3.33
C ILE A 73 -6.87 -8.80 -3.31
N VAL A 74 -7.93 -9.45 -2.82
CA VAL A 74 -8.01 -10.92 -2.78
C VAL A 74 -8.17 -11.47 -4.20
N GLU A 75 -9.06 -10.90 -5.00
CA GLU A 75 -9.31 -11.32 -6.38
C GLU A 75 -8.05 -11.16 -7.24
N ASN A 76 -7.36 -10.02 -7.15
CA ASN A 76 -6.09 -9.79 -7.82
C ASN A 76 -5.03 -10.85 -7.45
N HIS A 77 -4.94 -11.24 -6.18
CA HIS A 77 -4.03 -12.30 -5.76
C HIS A 77 -4.42 -13.66 -6.37
N ASP A 78 -5.70 -14.00 -6.35
CA ASP A 78 -6.22 -15.24 -6.92
C ASP A 78 -6.03 -15.31 -8.44
N GLU A 79 -6.06 -14.16 -9.13
CA GLU A 79 -5.75 -14.03 -10.57
C GLU A 79 -4.24 -14.11 -10.89
N GLY A 80 -3.39 -14.20 -9.85
CA GLY A 80 -1.95 -14.35 -10.01
C GLY A 80 -1.20 -13.03 -10.14
N GLU A 81 -1.74 -11.92 -9.63
CA GLU A 81 -0.94 -10.71 -9.43
C GLU A 81 0.27 -10.97 -8.53
N ASN A 82 1.27 -10.10 -8.64
CA ASN A 82 2.54 -10.28 -7.95
C ASN A 82 2.34 -10.22 -6.42
N TYR A 83 2.92 -11.19 -5.70
CA TYR A 83 2.98 -11.23 -4.22
C TYR A 83 3.32 -9.88 -3.59
N ARG A 84 4.19 -9.11 -4.25
CA ARG A 84 4.55 -7.78 -3.80
C ARG A 84 3.36 -6.84 -3.73
N ASP A 85 2.59 -6.74 -4.81
CA ASP A 85 1.49 -5.78 -4.94
C ASP A 85 0.35 -6.17 -4.01
N THR A 86 0.04 -7.47 -3.88
CA THR A 86 -0.93 -7.98 -2.90
C THR A 86 -0.53 -7.64 -1.46
N LEU A 87 0.73 -7.89 -1.08
CA LEU A 87 1.20 -7.60 0.28
C LEU A 87 1.20 -6.10 0.58
N GLU A 88 1.72 -5.26 -0.33
CA GLU A 88 1.69 -3.81 -0.17
C GLU A 88 0.26 -3.28 -0.09
N GLY A 89 -0.63 -3.76 -0.96
CA GLY A 89 -2.05 -3.41 -0.97
C GLY A 89 -2.75 -3.78 0.34
N ALA A 90 -2.60 -5.04 0.77
CA ALA A 90 -3.18 -5.53 2.02
C ALA A 90 -2.69 -4.74 3.23
N TYR A 91 -1.38 -4.44 3.29
CA TYR A 91 -0.78 -3.70 4.39
C TYR A 91 -1.25 -2.25 4.44
N ASN A 92 -1.34 -1.58 3.28
CA ASN A 92 -1.84 -0.21 3.19
C ASN A 92 -3.32 -0.10 3.61
N MET A 93 -4.07 -1.20 3.54
CA MET A 93 -5.47 -1.27 3.95
C MET A 93 -5.68 -1.57 5.44
N LEU A 94 -4.66 -2.02 6.19
CA LEU A 94 -4.81 -2.43 7.59
C LEU A 94 -5.37 -1.32 8.49
N ASP A 95 -4.93 -0.07 8.32
CA ASP A 95 -5.42 1.08 9.12
C ASP A 95 -6.91 1.33 8.90
N ARG A 96 -7.36 1.23 7.66
CA ARG A 96 -8.77 1.43 7.30
C ARG A 96 -9.60 0.25 7.80
N ALA A 97 -9.09 -0.97 7.63
CA ALA A 97 -9.76 -2.19 8.06
C ALA A 97 -9.83 -2.32 9.58
N ALA A 98 -8.96 -1.65 10.36
CA ALA A 98 -9.01 -1.68 11.82
C ALA A 98 -10.36 -1.20 12.39
N ALA A 99 -11.06 -0.32 11.67
CA ALA A 99 -12.42 0.11 12.03
C ALA A 99 -13.50 -0.98 11.79
N VAL A 100 -13.17 -2.04 11.06
CA VAL A 100 -14.07 -3.15 10.69
C VAL A 100 -13.40 -4.49 11.05
N PRO A 101 -13.58 -4.99 12.30
CA PRO A 101 -12.80 -6.12 12.82
C PRO A 101 -12.81 -7.38 11.97
N LYS A 102 -13.95 -7.69 11.33
CA LYS A 102 -14.08 -8.83 10.41
C LYS A 102 -13.13 -8.72 9.22
N GLU A 103 -13.04 -7.52 8.64
CA GLU A 103 -12.21 -7.27 7.46
C GLU A 103 -10.72 -7.13 7.82
N TYR A 104 -10.40 -6.60 9.00
CA TYR A 104 -9.03 -6.67 9.54
C TYR A 104 -8.55 -8.12 9.69
N ALA A 105 -9.39 -8.99 10.27
CA ALA A 105 -9.09 -10.41 10.39
C ALA A 105 -8.95 -11.10 9.04
N ARG A 106 -9.66 -10.62 8.00
CA ARG A 106 -9.55 -11.14 6.63
C ARG A 106 -8.22 -10.74 5.98
N LEU A 107 -7.81 -9.48 6.09
CA LEU A 107 -6.52 -9.00 5.55
C LEU A 107 -5.32 -9.66 6.22
N THR A 108 -5.34 -9.80 7.55
CA THR A 108 -4.26 -10.49 8.28
C THR A 108 -4.11 -11.94 7.85
N LYS A 109 -5.22 -12.66 7.61
CA LYS A 109 -5.20 -14.01 7.03
C LYS A 109 -4.60 -14.03 5.62
N LEU A 110 -4.98 -13.07 4.77
CA LEU A 110 -4.40 -12.94 3.43
C LEU A 110 -2.88 -12.75 3.50
N ILE A 111 -2.39 -11.80 4.30
CA ILE A 111 -0.96 -11.56 4.48
C ILE A 111 -0.21 -12.85 4.88
N VAL A 112 -0.78 -13.63 5.81
CA VAL A 112 -0.19 -14.90 6.23
C VAL A 112 -0.17 -15.93 5.09
N SER A 113 -1.27 -16.09 4.34
CA SER A 113 -1.32 -17.04 3.21
C SER A 113 -0.34 -16.66 2.11
N VAL A 114 -0.34 -15.40 1.70
CA VAL A 114 0.52 -14.87 0.64
C VAL A 114 2.00 -15.03 1.01
N VAL A 115 2.39 -14.80 2.26
CA VAL A 115 3.77 -15.03 2.73
C VAL A 115 4.13 -16.52 2.71
N ILE A 116 3.21 -17.43 3.06
CA ILE A 116 3.46 -18.88 2.99
C ILE A 116 3.65 -19.32 1.54
N GLU A 117 2.80 -18.85 0.63
CA GLU A 117 2.89 -19.14 -0.81
C GLU A 117 4.19 -18.58 -1.40
N ALA A 118 4.50 -17.30 -1.13
CA ALA A 118 5.73 -16.66 -1.58
C ALA A 118 6.98 -17.36 -1.03
N ARG A 119 6.95 -17.93 0.18
CA ARG A 119 8.06 -18.75 0.71
C ARG A 119 8.30 -20.01 -0.09
N ALA A 120 7.22 -20.68 -0.52
CA ALA A 120 7.33 -21.88 -1.35
C ALA A 120 7.95 -21.54 -2.72
N GLU A 121 7.65 -20.36 -3.26
CA GLU A 121 8.14 -19.92 -4.56
C GLU A 121 9.52 -19.22 -4.49
N ALA A 122 9.89 -18.65 -3.34
CA ALA A 122 11.20 -18.03 -3.11
C ALA A 122 12.37 -18.99 -3.32
N ALA A 123 12.16 -20.31 -3.16
CA ALA A 123 13.16 -21.32 -3.48
C ALA A 123 13.54 -21.36 -4.98
N LYS A 124 12.69 -20.80 -5.84
CA LYS A 124 12.85 -20.77 -7.31
C LYS A 124 13.09 -19.36 -7.85
N SER A 125 12.99 -18.33 -7.01
CA SER A 125 13.09 -16.92 -7.42
C SER A 125 13.80 -16.06 -6.36
N GLU A 126 15.01 -15.62 -6.68
CA GLU A 126 15.81 -14.73 -5.81
C GLU A 126 15.14 -13.36 -5.61
N ALA A 127 14.37 -12.88 -6.60
CA ALA A 127 13.61 -11.64 -6.50
C ALA A 127 12.51 -11.73 -5.42
N ILE A 128 11.80 -12.87 -5.35
CA ILE A 128 10.79 -13.11 -4.33
C ILE A 128 11.47 -13.26 -2.96
N ALA A 129 12.56 -14.01 -2.88
CA ALA A 129 13.30 -14.22 -1.64
C ALA A 129 13.80 -12.90 -1.01
N SER A 130 14.32 -11.98 -1.84
CA SER A 130 14.80 -10.69 -1.37
C SER A 130 13.70 -9.82 -0.77
N TYR A 131 12.50 -9.83 -1.35
CA TYR A 131 11.39 -9.00 -0.89
C TYR A 131 10.69 -9.59 0.34
N LEU A 132 10.58 -10.92 0.39
CA LEU A 132 9.88 -11.64 1.45
C LEU A 132 10.42 -11.40 2.85
N GLY A 133 11.72 -11.06 2.98
CA GLY A 133 12.36 -10.75 4.26
C GLY A 133 11.63 -9.66 5.06
N ASP A 134 11.10 -8.65 4.38
CA ASP A 134 10.38 -7.54 5.00
C ASP A 134 8.98 -7.95 5.54
N TRP A 135 8.46 -9.10 5.09
CA TRP A 135 7.10 -9.57 5.38
C TRP A 135 7.03 -10.69 6.41
N ILE A 136 8.17 -11.25 6.81
CA ILE A 136 8.22 -12.31 7.82
C ILE A 136 7.65 -11.83 9.16
N ALA A 137 8.09 -10.65 9.63
CA ALA A 137 7.62 -10.11 10.90
C ALA A 137 6.13 -9.74 10.86
N PRO A 138 5.62 -8.98 9.86
CA PRO A 138 4.18 -8.74 9.71
C PRO A 138 3.33 -10.01 9.72
N ALA A 139 3.71 -11.05 8.95
CA ALA A 139 2.97 -12.30 8.93
C ALA A 139 3.01 -13.05 10.28
N THR A 140 4.14 -13.00 10.99
CA THR A 140 4.27 -13.59 12.33
C THR A 140 3.35 -12.90 13.33
N TRP A 141 3.34 -11.57 13.34
CA TRP A 141 2.43 -10.79 14.19
C TRP A 141 0.97 -11.08 13.90
N ALA A 142 0.56 -11.08 12.63
CA ALA A 142 -0.80 -11.45 12.24
C ALA A 142 -1.20 -12.84 12.75
N ARG A 143 -0.30 -13.82 12.62
CA ARG A 143 -0.55 -15.19 13.10
C ARG A 143 -0.70 -15.27 14.62
N GLU A 144 0.06 -14.47 15.35
CA GLU A 144 0.02 -14.40 16.82
C GLU A 144 -1.13 -13.51 17.34
N GLY A 145 -1.92 -12.91 16.45
CA GLY A 145 -2.97 -11.96 16.81
C GLY A 145 -2.41 -10.64 17.35
N ILE A 146 -1.13 -10.36 17.09
CA ILE A 146 -0.48 -9.10 17.42
C ILE A 146 -0.82 -8.11 16.32
N GLU A 147 -1.23 -6.91 16.73
CA GLU A 147 -1.53 -5.82 15.82
C GLU A 147 -0.30 -5.51 14.94
N ILE A 148 -0.49 -5.57 13.62
CA ILE A 148 0.56 -5.19 12.68
C ILE A 148 0.68 -3.66 12.71
N PRO A 149 1.84 -3.09 13.07
CA PRO A 149 2.05 -1.66 13.06
C PRO A 149 1.99 -1.15 11.62
N THR A 150 1.19 -0.13 11.39
CA THR A 150 1.03 0.55 10.12
C THR A 150 1.76 1.89 10.13
N ALA A 151 2.06 2.44 8.95
CA ALA A 151 2.77 3.72 8.84
C ALA A 151 1.98 4.92 9.41
N GLY A 152 0.65 4.80 9.59
CA GLY A 152 -0.21 5.82 10.20
C GLY A 152 -0.32 5.74 11.72
N SER A 153 -0.04 4.59 12.33
CA SER A 153 -0.09 4.39 13.79
C SER A 153 1.18 4.94 14.44
N SER A 154 1.11 6.19 14.90
CA SER A 154 2.26 6.94 15.36
C SER A 154 3.02 6.27 16.53
N LYS A 155 4.30 5.98 16.26
CA LYS A 155 5.43 6.11 17.20
C LYS A 155 5.35 5.22 18.47
N ALA A 156 5.61 3.93 18.29
CA ALA A 156 6.13 3.12 19.39
C ALA A 156 7.48 3.69 19.85
N SER A 157 7.46 4.30 21.03
CA SER A 157 8.65 4.83 21.71
C SER A 157 9.72 3.74 21.76
N ARG A 158 10.81 3.95 21.02
CA ARG A 158 12.07 3.23 21.25
C ARG A 158 12.56 3.62 22.65
N SER A 159 12.09 2.92 23.67
CA SER A 159 12.77 2.82 24.96
C SER A 159 14.14 2.20 24.67
N LYS A 160 15.15 3.07 24.55
CA LYS A 160 16.55 2.67 24.57
C LYS A 160 16.78 1.94 25.89
N SER A 161 16.83 0.62 25.84
CA SER A 161 17.44 -0.16 26.92
C SER A 161 18.90 0.29 27.02
N SER A 162 19.21 0.96 28.12
CA SER A 162 20.56 1.35 28.48
C SER A 162 21.39 0.11 28.76
N ILE A 163 21.99 -0.47 27.73
CA ILE A 163 23.06 -1.45 27.90
C ILE A 163 24.28 -0.69 28.40
N LYS A 164 24.49 -0.79 29.70
CA LYS A 164 25.57 -0.22 30.47
C LYS A 164 26.90 -0.73 29.91
N SER A 165 27.73 0.22 29.52
CA SER A 165 29.02 0.03 28.88
C SER A 165 30.02 -0.63 29.84
N SER A 166 30.64 -1.72 29.41
CA SER A 166 31.86 -2.25 30.02
C SER A 166 32.99 -2.16 28.98
N LYS A 167 33.87 -1.17 29.16
CA LYS A 167 35.20 -1.07 28.50
C LYS A 167 36.12 -2.15 29.09
N PRO A 168 37.15 -2.65 28.36
CA PRO A 168 38.44 -1.93 28.30
C PRO A 168 39.20 -2.10 26.96
N SER A 169 39.86 -1.02 26.47
CA SER A 169 41.31 -0.78 26.39
C SER A 169 42.05 -1.30 25.13
N THR A 170 42.26 -0.37 24.19
CA THR A 170 43.51 -0.05 23.44
C THR A 170 44.54 -1.14 23.13
N LYS A 171 44.90 -1.36 21.85
CA LYS A 171 46.03 -0.71 21.12
C LYS A 171 46.29 -1.36 19.73
N SER A 172 46.68 -0.51 18.77
CA SER A 172 47.57 -0.78 17.60
C SER A 172 47.00 -1.63 16.44
N SER A 173 47.22 -1.39 15.15
CA SER A 173 48.11 -0.51 14.38
C SER A 173 47.61 -0.38 12.91
N ALA A 174 47.96 0.74 12.29
CA ALA A 174 48.18 1.04 10.86
C ALA A 174 47.85 -0.02 9.78
N LYS A 175 47.20 0.39 8.67
CA LYS A 175 47.89 0.88 7.44
C LYS A 175 46.88 1.29 6.34
N GLN A 176 47.31 2.25 5.54
CA GLN A 176 46.66 2.92 4.41
C GLN A 176 46.26 1.97 3.25
N SER A 177 45.24 2.35 2.48
CA SER A 177 45.24 2.23 1.02
C SER A 177 44.02 2.92 0.40
N SER A 178 44.27 4.00 -0.31
CA SER A 178 43.36 4.72 -1.21
C SER A 178 43.19 3.98 -2.53
N LYS A 179 41.97 3.87 -3.08
CA LYS A 179 41.77 3.96 -4.53
C LYS A 179 40.33 4.28 -4.92
N SER A 180 40.23 5.27 -5.80
CA SER A 180 39.05 5.88 -6.39
C SER A 180 38.43 5.04 -7.51
N SER A 181 37.13 5.29 -7.75
CA SER A 181 36.47 5.39 -9.06
C SER A 181 36.46 4.15 -9.97
N ASN A 182 35.26 3.66 -10.29
CA ASN A 182 34.72 3.92 -11.63
C ASN A 182 33.23 3.60 -11.79
N ARG A 183 32.52 4.65 -12.21
CA ARG A 183 31.18 4.71 -12.77
C ARG A 183 31.27 4.40 -14.27
N ALA A 184 30.65 3.33 -14.74
CA ALA A 184 30.37 3.08 -16.16
C ALA A 184 29.10 2.19 -16.24
N LYS A 185 27.92 2.70 -16.61
CA LYS A 185 27.37 2.94 -17.96
C LYS A 185 27.42 1.74 -18.93
N ARG A 186 26.24 1.47 -19.51
CA ARG A 186 25.86 0.68 -20.71
C ARG A 186 25.43 -0.77 -20.43
N LYS A 187 24.43 -1.35 -21.10
CA LYS A 187 23.74 -0.97 -22.36
C LYS A 187 22.37 -1.68 -22.45
N ARG A 188 21.39 -0.96 -23.00
CA ARG A 188 20.18 -1.51 -23.62
C ARG A 188 20.55 -2.48 -24.75
N ARG A 189 19.84 -3.59 -24.82
CA ARG A 189 19.39 -4.22 -26.06
C ARG A 189 17.92 -4.56 -25.88
#